data_AF-A0A2H6BHE9-F1
#
_entry.id   AF-A0A2H6BHE9-F1
#
_cell.length_a   1.000
_cell.length_b   1.000
_cell.length_c   1.000
_cell.angle_alpha   90.00
_cell.angle_beta   90.00
_cell.angle_gamma   90.00
#
_symmetry.space_group_name_H-M   'P 1'
#
loop_
_entity.id
_entity.type
_entity.pdbx_description
1 polymer ?
#
loop_
_entity_poly.entity_id
_entity_poly.type
_entity_poly.pdbx_seq_one_letter_code
_entity_poly.pdbx_strand_id
1 'polypeptide(L)'
;MPHYFLNIRDGDRLIADCEGGPYINLEAAREAAVAAAREMLSEHMRVGRFPIGLRIEICGADNDVLTVVPFRHALTGLSGADDEAELGARLDRLLSENMALRLEFERHKRRARTLCDALSKFAIAGKQANLRPRAERGA
;
A
#
# COMPACT_ATOMS: atom_id res chain seq x y z
N MET A 1 -12.08 -11.69 34.55
CA MET A 1 -11.47 -11.30 33.26
C MET A 1 -10.04 -10.88 33.55
N PRO A 2 -9.06 -11.28 32.74
CA PRO A 2 -7.68 -10.84 32.90
C PRO A 2 -7.57 -9.32 32.75
N HIS A 3 -6.65 -8.74 33.52
CA HIS A 3 -6.42 -7.30 33.58
C HIS A 3 -5.15 -6.97 32.81
N TYR A 4 -5.23 -6.00 31.89
CA TYR A 4 -4.09 -5.58 31.08
C TYR A 4 -3.90 -4.08 31.17
N PHE A 5 -2.66 -3.63 31.01
CA PHE A 5 -2.27 -2.22 31.04
C PHE A 5 -1.68 -1.82 29.70
N LEU A 6 -2.11 -0.68 29.14
CA LEU A 6 -1.71 -0.21 27.81
C LEU A 6 -0.71 0.94 27.94
N ASN A 7 0.53 0.63 28.26
CA ASN A 7 1.58 1.62 28.49
C ASN A 7 2.06 2.24 27.18
N ILE A 8 2.24 3.56 27.11
CA ILE A 8 2.76 4.21 25.91
C ILE A 8 4.26 4.43 26.07
N ARG A 9 5.05 4.01 25.09
CA ARG A 9 6.49 4.22 25.04
C ARG A 9 6.87 5.13 23.87
N ASP A 10 7.60 6.19 24.18
CA ASP A 10 8.18 7.16 23.25
C ASP A 10 9.70 7.22 23.47
N GLY A 11 10.45 6.45 22.69
CA GLY A 11 11.88 6.27 22.90
C GLY A 11 12.17 5.70 24.30
N ASP A 12 12.88 6.48 25.12
CA ASP A 12 13.22 6.13 26.51
C ASP A 12 12.12 6.51 27.51
N ARG A 13 11.12 7.29 27.07
CA ARG A 13 10.03 7.73 27.93
C ARG A 13 8.93 6.66 27.97
N LEU A 14 8.57 6.22 29.17
CA LEU A 14 7.40 5.38 29.43
C LEU A 14 6.31 6.22 30.09
N ILE A 15 5.11 6.16 29.54
CA ILE A 15 3.88 6.69 30.13
C ILE A 15 3.08 5.46 30.56
N ALA A 16 3.10 5.17 31.86
CA ALA A 16 2.40 4.02 32.40
C ALA A 16 0.89 4.29 32.50
N ASP A 17 0.11 3.32 32.07
CA ASP A 17 -1.32 3.23 32.33
C ASP A 17 -1.50 2.46 33.65
N CYS A 18 -1.76 3.19 34.74
CA CYS A 18 -1.92 2.60 36.07
C CYS A 18 -3.34 2.06 36.30
N GLU A 19 -4.31 2.49 35.50
CA GLU A 19 -5.70 2.07 35.64
C GLU A 19 -5.95 0.78 34.88
N GLY A 20 -5.40 0.65 33.67
CA GLY A 20 -5.57 -0.51 32.80
C GLY A 20 -7.05 -0.79 32.47
N GLY A 21 -7.30 -1.98 31.93
CA GLY A 21 -8.66 -2.41 31.61
C GLY A 21 -8.85 -3.93 31.68
N PRO A 22 -10.08 -4.39 31.96
CA PRO A 22 -10.43 -5.79 31.84
C PRO A 22 -10.61 -6.16 30.37
N TYR A 23 -9.81 -7.11 29.87
CA TYR A 23 -9.96 -7.66 28.52
C TYR A 23 -10.16 -9.17 28.57
N ILE A 24 -10.86 -9.72 27.58
CA ILE A 24 -11.18 -11.16 27.53
C ILE A 24 -9.91 -11.99 27.32
N ASN A 25 -9.01 -11.51 26.47
CA ASN A 25 -7.74 -12.14 26.12
C ASN A 25 -6.74 -11.08 25.62
N LEU A 26 -5.51 -11.50 25.32
CA LEU A 26 -4.45 -10.61 24.82
C LEU A 26 -4.80 -9.98 23.47
N GLU A 27 -5.53 -10.70 22.61
CA GLU A 27 -5.96 -10.21 21.29
C GLU A 27 -6.96 -9.05 21.42
N ALA A 28 -7.92 -9.13 22.35
CA ALA A 28 -8.85 -8.05 22.64
C ALA A 28 -8.13 -6.82 23.22
N ALA A 29 -7.12 -7.02 24.07
CA ALA A 29 -6.25 -5.94 24.55
C ALA A 29 -5.45 -5.31 23.40
N ARG A 30 -5.01 -6.12 22.43
CA ARG A 30 -4.30 -5.67 21.22
C ARG A 30 -5.19 -4.81 20.32
N GLU A 31 -6.43 -5.24 20.05
CA GLU A 31 -7.40 -4.44 19.29
C GLU A 31 -7.66 -3.08 19.97
N ALA A 32 -7.83 -3.09 21.29
CA ALA A 32 -8.00 -1.86 22.07
C ALA A 32 -6.76 -0.95 21.98
N ALA A 33 -5.54 -1.52 22.04
CA ALA A 33 -4.31 -0.77 21.82
C ALA A 33 -4.24 -0.14 20.42
N VAL A 34 -4.62 -0.88 19.36
CA VAL A 34 -4.66 -0.32 18.00
C VAL A 34 -5.67 0.83 17.89
N ALA A 35 -6.84 0.70 18.52
CA ALA A 35 -7.83 1.76 18.56
C ALA A 35 -7.31 3.01 19.28
N ALA A 36 -6.72 2.85 20.47
CA ALA A 36 -6.10 3.95 21.22
C ALA A 36 -4.95 4.62 20.44
N ALA A 37 -4.09 3.81 19.81
CA ALA A 37 -3.02 4.32 18.96
C ALA A 37 -3.56 5.15 17.78
N ARG A 38 -4.71 4.76 17.20
CA ARG A 38 -5.36 5.51 16.12
C ARG A 38 -5.91 6.86 16.58
N GLU A 39 -6.53 6.91 17.75
CA GLU A 39 -7.03 8.16 18.34
C GLU A 39 -5.88 9.12 18.61
N MET A 40 -4.82 8.65 19.27
CA MET A 40 -3.63 9.45 19.54
C MET A 40 -2.96 9.93 18.25
N LEU A 41 -2.82 9.05 17.26
CA LEU A 41 -2.20 9.40 15.98
C LEU A 41 -3.00 10.48 15.25
N SER A 42 -4.34 10.41 15.29
CA SER A 42 -5.21 11.40 14.66
C SER A 42 -4.99 12.80 15.27
N GLU A 43 -4.88 12.89 16.60
CA GLU A 43 -4.56 14.15 17.28
C GLU A 43 -3.14 14.65 16.94
N HIS A 44 -2.15 13.76 16.91
CA HIS A 44 -0.78 14.12 16.52
C HIS A 44 -0.70 14.64 15.08
N MET A 45 -1.38 13.98 14.15
CA MET A 45 -1.45 14.39 12.74
C MET A 45 -2.15 15.76 12.59
N ARG A 46 -3.21 16.01 13.38
CA ARG A 46 -3.92 17.30 13.39
C ARG A 46 -3.01 18.47 13.76
N VAL A 47 -2.03 18.26 14.64
CA VAL A 47 -1.04 19.27 15.04
C VAL A 47 0.25 19.23 14.20
N GLY A 48 0.27 18.47 13.11
CA GLY A 48 1.41 18.37 12.19
C GLY A 48 2.62 17.61 12.75
N ARG A 49 2.42 16.77 13.78
CA ARG A 49 3.47 15.90 14.34
C ARG A 49 3.26 14.48 13.86
N PHE A 50 4.32 13.86 13.35
CA PHE A 50 4.31 12.43 13.04
C PHE A 50 5.07 11.67 14.13
N PRO A 51 4.38 10.88 14.98
CA PRO A 51 5.01 10.14 16.06
C PRO A 51 5.78 8.92 15.53
N ILE A 52 6.95 9.15 14.91
CA ILE A 52 7.86 8.08 14.46
C ILE A 52 8.52 7.48 15.70
N GLY A 53 8.09 6.28 16.11
CA GLY A 53 8.72 5.52 17.19
C GLY A 53 7.84 5.25 18.41
N LEU A 54 6.62 5.83 18.44
CA LEU A 54 5.66 5.52 19.49
C LEU A 54 5.14 4.09 19.36
N ARG A 55 5.02 3.43 20.51
CA ARG A 55 4.49 2.07 20.63
C ARG A 55 3.68 1.94 21.92
N ILE A 56 2.66 1.10 21.90
CA ILE A 56 1.90 0.70 23.09
C ILE A 56 2.43 -0.66 23.53
N GLU A 57 2.77 -0.77 24.79
CA GLU A 57 3.21 -2.00 25.43
C GLU A 57 2.07 -2.51 26.29
N ILE A 58 1.63 -3.73 25.98
CA ILE A 58 0.54 -4.39 26.69
C ILE A 58 1.16 -5.21 27.80
N CYS A 59 0.90 -4.81 29.04
CA CYS A 59 1.40 -5.47 30.23
C CYS A 59 0.33 -6.32 30.91
N GLY A 60 0.73 -7.44 31.50
CA GLY A 60 -0.12 -8.24 32.36
C GLY A 60 -0.20 -7.71 33.80
N ALA A 61 -0.91 -8.43 34.67
CA ALA A 61 -1.07 -8.09 36.10
C ALA A 61 0.26 -7.96 36.86
N ASP A 62 1.27 -8.74 36.48
CA ASP A 62 2.61 -8.73 37.10
C ASP A 62 3.53 -7.65 36.51
N ASN A 63 2.98 -6.74 35.70
CA ASN A 63 3.67 -5.67 34.98
C ASN A 63 4.67 -6.14 33.91
N ASP A 64 4.64 -7.43 33.57
CA ASP A 64 5.41 -8.01 32.47
C ASP A 64 4.82 -7.60 31.12
N VAL A 65 5.69 -7.18 30.19
CA VAL A 65 5.30 -6.84 28.82
C VAL A 65 4.97 -8.13 28.07
N LEU A 66 3.68 -8.33 27.76
CA LEU A 66 3.19 -9.49 27.03
C LEU A 66 3.30 -9.30 25.52
N THR A 67 3.05 -8.09 25.03
CA THR A 67 3.21 -7.74 23.61
C THR A 67 3.39 -6.24 23.41
N VAL A 68 3.80 -5.85 22.20
CA VAL A 68 4.07 -4.46 21.81
C VAL A 68 3.38 -4.15 20.49
N VAL A 69 2.56 -3.11 20.47
CA VAL A 69 1.83 -2.62 19.31
C VAL A 69 2.44 -1.29 18.85
N PRO A 70 3.19 -1.26 17.74
CA PRO A 70 3.73 -0.01 17.21
C PRO A 70 2.62 0.83 16.56
N PHE A 71 2.68 2.16 16.69
CA PHE A 71 1.63 3.06 16.18
C PHE A 71 1.42 2.97 14.66
N ARG A 72 2.41 2.49 13.91
CA ARG A 72 2.28 2.25 12.46
C ARG A 72 1.18 1.24 12.12
N HIS A 73 0.84 0.31 13.03
CA HIS A 73 -0.26 -0.63 12.85
C HIS A 73 -1.63 0.09 12.81
N ALA A 74 -1.76 1.21 13.52
CA ALA A 74 -2.99 2.01 13.51
C ALA A 74 -3.27 2.67 12.14
N LEU A 75 -2.22 2.98 11.36
CA LEU A 75 -2.32 3.53 10.00
C LEU A 75 -2.79 2.49 8.99
N THR A 76 -2.26 1.27 9.09
CA THR A 76 -2.53 0.20 8.13
C THR A 76 -3.77 -0.61 8.48
N GLY A 77 -4.28 -0.48 9.71
CA GLY A 77 -5.41 -1.27 10.22
C GLY A 77 -5.03 -2.72 10.51
N LEU A 78 -3.75 -3.07 10.43
CA LEU A 78 -3.23 -4.39 10.75
C LEU A 78 -3.17 -4.52 12.27
N SER A 79 -3.73 -5.59 12.82
CA SER A 79 -3.67 -5.83 14.25
C SER A 79 -2.64 -6.88 14.61
N GLY A 80 -2.21 -7.79 13.71
CA GLY A 80 -1.30 -8.89 14.03
C GLY A 80 -0.17 -9.14 13.01
N ALA A 81 0.73 -10.08 13.35
CA ALA A 81 1.80 -10.55 12.47
C ALA A 81 1.27 -11.28 11.22
N ASP A 82 0.11 -11.94 11.36
CA ASP A 82 -0.57 -12.61 10.25
C ASP A 82 -1.08 -11.60 9.19
N ASP A 83 -1.44 -10.39 9.63
CA ASP A 83 -1.95 -9.33 8.77
C ASP A 83 -0.83 -8.72 7.90
N GLU A 84 0.41 -8.61 8.40
CA GLU A 84 1.55 -8.11 7.60
C GLU A 84 1.91 -9.06 6.45
N ALA A 85 1.86 -10.37 6.70
CA ALA A 85 2.11 -11.39 5.67
C ALA A 85 0.99 -11.40 4.62
N GLU A 86 -0.28 -11.28 5.03
CA GLU A 86 -1.41 -11.21 4.11
C GLU A 86 -1.40 -9.91 3.30
N LEU A 87 -1.08 -8.78 3.92
CA LEU A 87 -0.94 -7.50 3.22
C LEU A 87 0.23 -7.54 2.24
N GLY A 88 1.36 -8.14 2.61
CA GLY A 88 2.49 -8.37 1.71
C GLY A 88 2.10 -9.20 0.49
N ALA A 89 1.43 -10.34 0.70
CA ALA A 89 0.93 -11.19 -0.38
C ALA A 89 -0.09 -10.46 -1.28
N ARG A 90 -0.94 -9.62 -0.69
CA ARG A 90 -1.90 -8.79 -1.43
C ARG A 90 -1.19 -7.69 -2.23
N LEU A 91 -0.16 -7.06 -1.68
CA LEU A 91 0.63 -6.05 -2.36
C LEU A 91 1.39 -6.66 -3.55
N ASP A 92 2.01 -7.82 -3.36
CA ASP A 92 2.70 -8.56 -4.43
C ASP A 92 1.75 -8.93 -5.57
N ARG A 93 0.53 -9.38 -5.24
CA ARG A 93 -0.51 -9.68 -6.23
C ARG A 93 -0.90 -8.42 -7.02
N LEU A 94 -1.18 -7.32 -6.33
CA LEU A 94 -1.54 -6.04 -6.96
C LEU A 94 -0.40 -5.49 -7.84
N LEU A 95 0.84 -5.60 -7.39
CA LEU A 95 2.01 -5.17 -8.14
C LEU A 95 2.21 -6.02 -9.40
N SER A 96 2.04 -7.34 -9.29
CA SER A 96 2.09 -8.26 -10.44
C SER A 96 0.99 -7.96 -11.47
N GLU A 97 -0.25 -7.77 -11.03
CA GLU A 97 -1.38 -7.42 -11.90
C GLU A 97 -1.16 -6.09 -12.62
N ASN A 98 -0.69 -5.06 -11.90
CA ASN A 98 -0.38 -3.76 -12.51
C ASN A 98 0.81 -3.81 -13.47
N MET A 99 1.80 -4.67 -13.21
CA MET A 99 2.94 -4.87 -14.10
C MET A 99 2.49 -5.58 -15.40
N ALA A 100 1.62 -6.58 -15.31
CA ALA A 100 1.03 -7.25 -16.47
C ALA A 100 0.21 -6.28 -17.32
N LEU A 101 -0.66 -5.48 -16.70
CA LEU A 101 -1.44 -4.43 -17.38
C LEU A 101 -0.54 -3.40 -18.08
N ARG A 102 0.55 -2.97 -17.44
CA ARG A 102 1.55 -2.08 -18.08
C ARG A 102 2.21 -2.72 -19.30
N LEU A 103 2.57 -4.00 -19.22
CA LEU A 103 3.19 -4.75 -20.31
C LEU A 103 2.23 -4.93 -21.50
N GLU A 104 0.96 -5.23 -21.23
CA GLU A 104 -0.07 -5.35 -22.27
C GLU A 104 -0.34 -4.00 -22.95
N PHE A 105 -0.42 -2.92 -22.16
CA PHE A 105 -0.56 -1.58 -22.69
C PHE A 105 0.59 -1.20 -23.63
N GLU A 106 1.84 -1.49 -23.24
CA GLU A 106 3.02 -1.22 -24.08
C GLU A 106 3.06 -2.11 -25.33
N ARG A 107 2.59 -3.37 -25.26
CA ARG A 107 2.41 -4.22 -26.45
C ARG A 107 1.37 -3.64 -27.41
N HIS A 108 0.24 -3.14 -26.90
CA HIS A 108 -0.78 -2.47 -27.70
C HIS A 108 -0.24 -1.18 -28.34
N LYS A 109 0.52 -0.38 -27.58
CA LYS A 109 1.19 0.83 -28.09
C LYS A 109 2.16 0.52 -29.22
N ARG A 110 2.97 -0.53 -29.09
CA ARG A 110 3.89 -1.00 -30.15
C ARG A 110 3.14 -1.44 -31.39
N ARG A 111 2.07 -2.25 -31.25
CA ARG A 111 1.21 -2.69 -32.37
C ARG A 111 0.56 -1.53 -33.10
N ALA A 112 0.06 -0.53 -32.37
CA ALA A 112 -0.51 0.67 -32.96
C ALA A 112 0.52 1.46 -33.78
N ARG A 113 1.76 1.58 -33.27
CA ARG A 113 2.87 2.22 -34.00
C ARG A 113 3.21 1.51 -35.30
N THR A 114 3.38 0.18 -35.29
CA THR A 114 3.70 -0.58 -36.51
C THR A 114 2.62 -0.49 -37.56
N LEU A 115 1.34 -0.49 -37.16
CA LEU A 115 0.21 -0.26 -38.07
C LEU A 115 0.26 1.14 -38.68
N CYS A 116 0.53 2.16 -37.88
CA CYS A 116 0.64 3.55 -38.35
C CYS A 116 1.80 3.72 -39.35
N ASP A 117 2.95 3.11 -39.07
CA ASP A 117 4.12 3.13 -39.96
C ASP A 117 3.85 2.37 -41.27
N ALA A 118 3.16 1.23 -41.21
CA ALA A 118 2.78 0.46 -42.40
C ALA A 118 1.80 1.22 -43.28
N LEU A 119 0.75 1.80 -42.69
CA LEU A 119 -0.23 2.63 -43.41
C LEU A 119 0.45 3.86 -44.03
N SER A 120 1.38 4.49 -43.32
CA SER A 120 2.17 5.61 -43.85
C SER A 120 3.01 5.21 -45.06
N LYS A 121 3.68 4.04 -45.01
CA LYS A 121 4.43 3.50 -46.15
C LYS A 121 3.54 3.18 -47.35
N PHE A 122 2.35 2.61 -47.12
CA PHE A 122 1.37 2.37 -48.18
C PHE A 122 0.84 3.66 -48.81
N ALA A 123 0.58 4.70 -48.01
CA ALA A 123 0.15 6.00 -48.52
C ALA A 123 1.23 6.68 -49.40
N ILE A 124 2.50 6.54 -49.03
CA ILE A 124 3.63 7.04 -49.82
C ILE A 124 3.79 6.23 -51.13
N ALA A 125 3.68 4.90 -51.07
CA ALA A 125 3.75 4.04 -52.26
C ALA A 125 2.58 4.28 -53.24
N GLY A 126 1.37 4.50 -52.72
CA GLY A 126 0.19 4.86 -53.52
C GLY A 126 0.33 6.21 -54.22
N LYS A 127 0.98 7.20 -53.57
CA LYS A 127 1.33 8.48 -54.22
C LYS A 127 2.37 8.31 -55.33
N GLN A 128 3.38 7.45 -55.17
CA GLN A 128 4.38 7.20 -56.21
C GLN A 128 3.82 6.44 -57.42
N ALA A 129 2.85 5.54 -57.21
CA ALA A 129 2.17 4.85 -58.31
C ALA A 129 1.30 5.80 -59.15
N ASN A 130 0.74 6.85 -58.54
CA ASN A 130 -0.09 7.86 -59.22
C ASN A 130 0.73 9.00 -59.88
N LEU A 131 2.05 9.04 -59.65
CA LEU A 131 2.99 9.99 -60.24
C LEU A 131 3.73 9.42 -61.47
N ARG A 132 3.46 8.17 -61.89
CA ARG A 132 3.99 7.66 -63.16
C ARG A 132 3.27 8.35 -64.34
N PRO A 133 3.99 8.99 -65.27
CA PRO A 133 3.36 9.76 -66.33
C PRO A 133 2.54 8.86 -67.24
N ARG A 134 1.33 9.35 -67.56
CA ARG A 134 0.35 8.77 -68.51
C ARG A 134 0.82 8.95 -69.97
N ALA A 135 2.10 8.70 -70.24
CA ALA A 135 2.63 8.59 -71.59
C ALA A 135 2.68 7.10 -71.93
N GLU A 136 2.40 6.72 -73.18
CA GLU A 136 2.27 5.33 -73.66
C GLU A 136 0.90 4.66 -73.45
N ARG A 137 -0.18 5.32 -73.91
CA ARG A 137 -1.33 4.61 -74.51
C ARG A 137 -1.86 5.45 -75.66
N GLY A 138 -1.27 5.27 -76.83
CA GLY A 138 -1.65 5.97 -78.05
C GLY A 138 -0.67 5.72 -79.18
N ALA A 139 -0.72 4.52 -79.76
CA ALA A 139 -0.37 4.21 -81.14
C ALA A 139 -0.97 2.83 -81.47
#